data_AF-A0A511V934-F1
#
_entry.id   AF-A0A511V934-F1
#
_cell.length_a   1.000
_cell.length_b   1.000
_cell.length_c   1.000
_cell.angle_alpha   90.00
_cell.angle_beta   90.00
_cell.angle_gamma   90.00
#
_symmetry.space_group_name_H-M   'P 1'
#
loop_
_entity.id
_entity.type
_entity.pdbx_description
1 polymer ?
#
loop_
_entity_poly.entity_id
_entity_poly.type
_entity_poly.pdbx_seq_one_letter_code
_entity_poly.pdbx_strand_id
1 'polypeptide(L)'
;MSFVYSFQKILDMKEKEKEQAEINYSKSIQVLHREQQRLAHLEQNKQNMEQRLLQRKKNVSLAELKTNYEYIDHLQRLIVQAGESKERAEKDVEAKQFILSERAMDQKIWEKLKENSFEKYMKRVRQIEQKELDEIAVVRYYRQRVNPR
;
A
#
# COMPACT_ATOMS: atom_id res chain seq x y z
N MET A 1 -12.62 -4.88 -35.50
CA MET A 1 -13.27 -5.50 -34.33
C MET A 1 -12.71 -4.87 -33.06
N SER A 2 -13.53 -4.54 -32.05
CA SER A 2 -13.06 -3.97 -30.77
C SER A 2 -13.05 -5.02 -29.66
N PHE A 3 -12.04 -5.02 -28.79
CA PHE A 3 -11.95 -5.93 -27.65
C PHE A 3 -12.80 -5.42 -26.48
N VAL A 4 -13.68 -6.27 -25.97
CA VAL A 4 -14.47 -5.99 -24.76
C VAL A 4 -14.14 -7.03 -23.72
N TYR A 5 -13.66 -6.60 -22.55
CA TYR A 5 -13.38 -7.48 -21.44
C TYR A 5 -14.61 -7.63 -20.54
N SER A 6 -15.15 -8.84 -20.45
CA SER A 6 -16.40 -9.12 -19.72
C SER A 6 -16.32 -8.80 -18.22
N PHE A 7 -15.12 -8.79 -17.63
CA PHE A 7 -14.91 -8.55 -16.20
C PHE A 7 -14.29 -7.19 -15.90
N GLN A 8 -14.39 -6.21 -16.81
CA GLN A 8 -13.81 -4.87 -16.59
C GLN A 8 -14.31 -4.23 -15.28
N LYS A 9 -15.60 -4.33 -14.98
CA LYS A 9 -16.17 -3.81 -13.72
C LYS A 9 -15.56 -4.42 -12.47
N ILE A 10 -15.19 -5.70 -12.52
CA ILE A 10 -14.54 -6.39 -11.39
C ILE A 10 -13.10 -5.91 -11.24
N LEU A 11 -12.38 -5.75 -12.35
CA LEU A 11 -11.03 -5.19 -12.34
C LEU A 11 -11.02 -3.78 -11.76
N ASP A 12 -11.94 -2.91 -12.19
CA ASP A 12 -12.05 -1.54 -11.66
C ASP A 12 -12.37 -1.52 -10.15
N MET A 13 -13.20 -2.46 -9.69
CA MET A 13 -13.49 -2.63 -8.26
C MET A 13 -12.23 -3.06 -7.49
N LYS A 14 -11.44 -3.97 -8.06
CA LYS A 14 -10.20 -4.47 -7.43
C LYS A 14 -9.11 -3.39 -7.34
N GLU A 15 -9.00 -2.55 -8.36
CA GLU A 15 -8.13 -1.37 -8.33
C GLU A 15 -8.52 -0.41 -7.20
N LYS A 16 -9.82 -0.11 -7.05
CA LYS A 16 -10.32 0.72 -5.93
C LYS A 16 -10.09 0.08 -4.56
N GLU A 17 -10.25 -1.23 -4.42
CA GLU A 17 -9.95 -1.95 -3.18
C GLU A 17 -8.47 -1.80 -2.78
N LYS A 18 -7.56 -1.88 -3.76
CA LYS A 18 -6.12 -1.67 -3.56
C LYS A 18 -5.84 -0.21 -3.17
N GLU A 19 -6.35 0.77 -3.90
CA GLU A 19 -6.19 2.19 -3.56
C GLU A 19 -6.66 2.50 -2.13
N GLN A 20 -7.81 1.93 -1.74
CA GLN A 20 -8.33 2.09 -0.39
C GLN A 20 -7.40 1.47 0.67
N ALA A 21 -6.80 0.31 0.37
CA ALA A 21 -5.80 -0.33 1.23
C ALA A 21 -4.52 0.51 1.34
N GLU A 22 -4.05 1.12 0.24
CA GLU A 22 -2.88 2.02 0.23
C GLU A 22 -3.12 3.25 1.11
N ILE A 23 -4.29 3.87 1.00
CA ILE A 23 -4.68 5.01 1.85
C ILE A 23 -4.68 4.62 3.32
N ASN A 24 -5.24 3.46 3.66
CA ASN A 24 -5.30 2.97 5.04
C ASN A 24 -3.90 2.65 5.59
N TYR A 25 -3.04 2.04 4.78
CA TYR A 25 -1.64 1.79 5.13
C TYR A 25 -0.89 3.10 5.39
N SER A 26 -1.02 4.09 4.48
CA SER A 26 -0.41 5.40 4.66
C SER A 26 -0.87 6.10 5.95
N LYS A 27 -2.16 6.03 6.28
CA LYS A 27 -2.70 6.55 7.55
C LYS A 27 -2.09 5.84 8.77
N SER A 28 -1.92 4.52 8.73
CA SER A 28 -1.29 3.78 9.84
C SER A 28 0.17 4.20 10.06
N ILE A 29 0.92 4.45 8.98
CA ILE A 29 2.30 4.97 9.05
C ILE A 29 2.34 6.36 9.70
N GLN A 30 1.40 7.24 9.34
CA GLN A 30 1.31 8.56 9.97
C GLN A 30 1.01 8.47 11.47
N VAL A 31 0.14 7.54 11.89
CA VAL A 31 -0.14 7.28 13.31
C VAL A 31 1.14 6.82 14.02
N LEU A 32 1.83 5.82 13.47
CA LEU A 32 3.08 5.31 14.03
C LEU A 32 4.12 6.44 14.18
N HIS A 33 4.28 7.28 13.16
CA HIS A 33 5.23 8.39 13.21
C HIS A 33 4.90 9.38 14.34
N ARG A 34 3.61 9.70 14.54
CA ARG A 34 3.19 10.58 15.64
C ARG A 34 3.49 9.97 17.01
N GLU A 35 3.25 8.68 17.20
CA GLU A 35 3.57 8.00 18.47
C GLU A 35 5.08 7.93 18.71
N GLN A 36 5.88 7.69 17.67
CA GLN A 36 7.35 7.73 17.76
C GLN A 36 7.85 9.13 18.15
N GLN A 37 7.33 10.19 17.52
CA GLN A 37 7.68 11.58 17.87
C GLN A 37 7.28 11.92 19.31
N ARG A 38 6.10 11.49 19.74
CA ARG A 38 5.62 11.68 21.12
C ARG A 38 6.54 11.00 22.12
N LEU A 39 6.93 9.75 21.88
CA LEU A 39 7.84 9.00 22.74
C LEU A 39 9.20 9.70 22.83
N ALA A 40 9.80 10.06 21.69
CA ALA A 40 11.07 10.76 21.64
C ALA A 40 11.03 12.11 22.39
N HIS A 41 9.93 12.86 22.27
CA HIS A 41 9.76 14.11 23.00
C HIS A 41 9.69 13.89 24.53
N LEU A 42 8.97 12.87 24.98
CA LEU A 42 8.87 12.54 26.41
C LEU A 42 10.22 12.09 26.98
N GLU A 43 10.96 11.27 26.25
CA GLU A 43 12.31 10.83 26.63
C GLU A 43 13.27 12.01 26.72
N GLN A 44 13.26 12.91 25.72
CA GLN A 44 14.07 14.12 25.74
C GLN A 44 13.72 15.03 26.92
N ASN A 45 12.43 15.20 27.22
CA ASN A 45 11.99 16.00 28.36
C ASN A 45 12.46 15.42 29.69
N LYS A 46 12.39 14.10 29.84
CA LYS A 46 12.91 13.40 31.02
C LYS A 46 14.42 13.61 31.17
N GLN A 47 15.20 13.39 30.10
CA GLN A 47 16.65 13.58 30.11
C GLN A 47 17.04 15.03 30.46
N ASN A 48 16.35 16.02 29.86
CA ASN A 48 16.58 17.43 30.16
C ASN A 48 16.33 17.74 31.64
N MET A 49 15.29 17.13 32.24
CA MET A 49 14.97 17.33 33.65
C MET A 49 16.01 16.70 34.57
N GLU A 50 16.45 15.46 34.27
CA GLU A 50 17.50 14.77 35.01
C GLU A 50 18.82 15.53 34.95
N GLN A 51 19.21 16.04 33.78
CA GLN A 51 20.39 16.89 33.63
C GLN A 51 20.29 18.19 34.44
N ARG A 52 19.12 18.85 34.45
CA ARG A 52 18.88 20.05 35.27
C ARG A 52 19.03 19.75 36.76
N LEU A 53 18.57 18.59 37.22
CA LEU A 53 18.76 18.16 38.61
C LEU A 53 20.23 17.92 38.95
N LEU A 54 20.97 17.24 38.06
CA LEU A 54 22.41 16.96 38.25
C LEU A 54 23.26 18.25 38.28
N GLN A 55 22.87 19.27 37.52
CA GLN A 55 23.61 20.54 37.44
C GLN A 55 23.34 21.50 38.61
N ARG A 56 22.29 21.28 39.42
CA ARG A 56 21.98 22.16 40.56
C ARG A 56 22.96 21.95 41.71
N LYS A 57 23.80 22.96 41.99
CA LYS A 57 24.71 22.99 43.15
C LYS A 57 24.01 23.54 44.41
N LYS A 58 23.93 22.70 45.45
CA LYS A 58 23.81 22.97 46.90
C LYS A 58 22.67 23.80 47.52
N ASN A 59 21.78 24.47 46.79
CA ASN A 59 20.70 25.28 47.41
C ASN A 59 19.27 24.90 46.97
N VAL A 60 18.95 23.61 46.86
CA VAL A 60 17.59 23.16 46.49
C VAL A 60 16.83 22.77 47.74
N SER A 61 15.61 23.31 47.91
CA SER A 61 14.74 22.91 49.02
C SER A 61 14.30 21.45 48.86
N LEU A 62 14.05 20.76 49.99
CA LEU A 62 13.54 19.39 49.97
C LEU A 62 12.19 19.29 49.21
N ALA A 63 11.36 20.32 49.32
CA ALA A 63 10.09 20.40 48.60
C ALA A 63 10.28 20.43 47.08
N GLU A 64 11.22 21.25 46.57
CA GLU A 64 11.54 21.29 45.14
C GLU A 64 12.10 19.95 44.63
N LEU A 65 12.99 19.30 45.40
CA LEU A 65 13.49 17.97 45.05
C LEU A 65 12.35 16.97 44.91
N LYS A 66 11.44 16.92 45.89
CA LYS A 66 10.29 16.02 45.87
C LYS A 66 9.42 16.23 44.62
N THR A 67 9.04 17.49 44.34
CA THR A 67 8.23 17.82 43.16
C THR A 67 8.92 17.41 41.86
N ASN A 68 10.24 17.59 41.75
CA ASN A 68 10.99 17.21 40.55
C ASN A 68 11.01 15.68 40.37
N TYR A 69 11.19 14.90 41.44
CA TYR A 69 11.12 13.44 41.37
C TYR A 69 9.72 12.93 41.02
N GLU A 70 8.68 13.52 41.58
CA GLU A 70 7.28 13.20 41.23
C GLU A 70 7.00 13.48 39.74
N TYR A 71 7.54 14.57 39.21
CA TYR A 71 7.42 14.90 37.79
C TYR A 71 8.17 13.92 36.89
N ILE A 72 9.39 13.51 37.27
CA ILE A 72 10.15 12.49 36.54
C ILE A 72 9.40 11.15 36.53
N ASP A 73 8.83 10.74 37.67
CA ASP A 73 8.01 9.53 37.76
C ASP A 73 6.76 9.62 36.87
N HIS A 74 6.11 10.78 36.84
CA HIS A 74 4.99 11.02 35.93
C HIS A 74 5.42 10.93 34.44
N LEU A 75 6.56 11.54 34.06
CA LEU A 75 7.11 11.40 32.71
C LEU A 75 7.42 9.94 32.38
N GLN A 76 7.94 9.17 33.33
CA GLN A 76 8.24 7.76 33.13
C GLN A 76 6.98 6.93 32.87
N ARG A 77 5.88 7.20 33.60
CA ARG A 77 4.58 6.59 33.33
C ARG A 77 4.06 6.93 31.93
N LEU A 78 4.21 8.19 31.50
CA LEU A 78 3.82 8.61 30.15
C LEU A 78 4.67 7.94 29.07
N ILE A 79 5.97 7.74 29.30
CA ILE A 79 6.88 7.05 28.37
C ILE A 79 6.44 5.60 28.19
N VAL A 80 6.12 4.88 29.26
CA VAL A 80 5.59 3.50 29.18
C VAL A 80 4.32 3.46 28.34
N GLN A 81 3.35 4.33 28.62
CA GLN A 81 2.10 4.41 27.86
C GLN A 81 2.31 4.77 26.38
N ALA A 82 3.24 5.68 26.08
CA ALA A 82 3.59 6.03 24.71
C ALA A 82 4.29 4.87 23.99
N GLY A 83 5.12 4.10 24.69
CA GLY A 83 5.74 2.87 24.19
C GLY A 83 4.70 1.81 23.81
N GLU A 84 3.74 1.54 24.68
CA GLU A 84 2.63 0.62 24.38
C GLU A 84 1.75 1.10 23.21
N SER A 85 1.58 2.42 23.08
CA SER A 85 0.82 3.02 21.97
C SER A 85 1.58 2.92 20.65
N LYS A 86 2.90 3.12 20.68
CA LYS A 86 3.80 2.89 19.55
C LYS A 86 3.75 1.42 19.11
N GLU A 87 3.87 0.46 20.03
CA GLU A 87 3.83 -0.97 19.69
C GLU A 87 2.49 -1.36 19.04
N ARG A 88 1.38 -0.83 19.55
CA ARG A 88 0.05 -1.02 18.92
C ARG A 88 -0.02 -0.44 17.51
N ALA A 89 0.57 0.73 17.29
CA ALA A 89 0.64 1.34 15.97
C ALA A 89 1.54 0.54 15.01
N GLU A 90 2.65 -0.04 15.48
CA GLU A 90 3.50 -0.92 14.68
C GLU A 90 2.73 -2.18 14.22
N LYS A 91 1.97 -2.80 15.12
CA LYS A 91 1.11 -3.95 14.78
C LYS A 91 0.00 -3.59 13.78
N ASP A 92 -0.59 -2.40 13.90
CA ASP A 92 -1.59 -1.94 12.93
C ASP A 92 -0.96 -1.72 11.54
N VAL A 93 0.24 -1.11 11.48
CA VAL A 93 1.00 -0.94 10.24
C VAL A 93 1.26 -2.28 9.56
N GLU A 94 1.76 -3.28 10.29
CA GLU A 94 1.97 -4.64 9.75
C GLU A 94 0.67 -5.25 9.21
N ALA A 95 -0.42 -5.14 9.97
CA ALA A 95 -1.72 -5.64 9.55
C ALA A 95 -2.22 -4.95 8.26
N LYS A 96 -2.08 -3.62 8.15
CA LYS A 96 -2.45 -2.89 6.93
C LYS A 96 -1.54 -3.21 5.75
N GLN A 97 -0.25 -3.44 6.00
CA GLN A 97 0.71 -3.84 4.98
C GLN A 97 0.36 -5.21 4.39
N PHE A 98 -0.03 -6.17 5.25
CA PHE A 98 -0.48 -7.48 4.81
C PHE A 98 -1.73 -7.37 3.93
N ILE A 99 -2.74 -6.63 4.37
CA ILE A 99 -3.98 -6.41 3.59
C ILE A 99 -3.68 -5.75 2.24
N LEU A 100 -2.83 -4.72 2.21
CA LEU A 100 -2.41 -4.08 0.97
C LEU A 100 -1.76 -5.09 0.02
N SER A 101 -0.89 -5.95 0.54
CA SER A 101 -0.21 -6.97 -0.25
C SER A 101 -1.18 -7.97 -0.86
N GLU A 102 -2.19 -8.42 -0.10
CA GLU A 102 -3.26 -9.28 -0.61
C GLU A 102 -4.05 -8.58 -1.73
N ARG A 103 -4.47 -7.33 -1.53
CA ARG A 103 -5.24 -6.59 -2.55
C ARG A 103 -4.44 -6.31 -3.82
N ALA A 104 -3.16 -6.00 -3.67
CA ALA A 104 -2.26 -5.81 -4.82
C ALA A 104 -2.07 -7.12 -5.60
N MET A 105 -1.95 -8.25 -4.92
CA MET A 105 -1.84 -9.56 -5.58
C MET A 105 -3.14 -9.92 -6.32
N ASP A 106 -4.29 -9.73 -5.67
CA ASP A 106 -5.60 -9.92 -6.28
C ASP A 106 -5.76 -9.09 -7.56
N GLN A 107 -5.47 -7.79 -7.52
CA GLN A 107 -5.54 -6.92 -8.70
C GLN A 107 -4.65 -7.47 -9.83
N LYS A 108 -3.42 -7.86 -9.52
CA LYS A 108 -2.47 -8.39 -10.51
C LYS A 108 -2.98 -9.68 -11.18
N ILE A 109 -3.68 -10.52 -10.44
CA ILE A 109 -4.35 -11.72 -11.00
C ILE A 109 -5.41 -11.29 -12.02
N TRP A 110 -6.25 -10.30 -11.68
CA TRP A 110 -7.28 -9.80 -12.59
C TRP A 110 -6.71 -9.12 -13.84
N GLU A 111 -5.62 -8.38 -13.72
CA GLU A 111 -4.89 -7.82 -14.85
C GLU A 111 -4.36 -8.93 -15.78
N LYS A 112 -3.77 -9.98 -15.20
CA LYS A 112 -3.29 -11.13 -15.97
C LYS A 112 -4.42 -11.86 -16.71
N LEU A 113 -5.59 -11.98 -16.08
CA LEU A 113 -6.78 -12.56 -16.74
C LEU A 113 -7.26 -11.72 -17.92
N LYS A 114 -7.19 -10.39 -17.81
CA LYS A 114 -7.50 -9.46 -18.91
C LYS A 114 -6.50 -9.58 -20.05
N GLU A 115 -5.20 -9.63 -19.76
CA GLU A 115 -4.14 -9.87 -20.75
C GLU A 115 -4.37 -11.18 -21.50
N ASN A 116 -4.59 -12.29 -20.79
CA ASN A 116 -4.83 -13.60 -21.39
C ASN A 116 -6.09 -13.60 -22.27
N SER A 117 -7.13 -12.87 -21.87
CA SER A 117 -8.37 -12.72 -22.66
C SER A 117 -8.12 -11.91 -23.94
N PHE A 118 -7.30 -10.86 -23.84
CA PHE A 118 -6.89 -10.06 -24.98
C PHE A 118 -6.06 -10.88 -25.98
N GLU A 119 -5.11 -11.69 -25.51
CA GLU A 119 -4.33 -12.58 -26.37
C GLU A 119 -5.21 -13.57 -27.13
N LYS A 120 -6.20 -14.19 -26.46
CA LYS A 120 -7.16 -15.09 -27.10
C LYS A 120 -8.00 -14.37 -28.17
N TYR A 121 -8.43 -13.14 -27.86
CA TYR A 121 -9.14 -12.31 -28.82
C TYR A 121 -8.27 -12.01 -30.05
N MET A 122 -7.02 -11.59 -29.87
CA MET A 122 -6.09 -11.31 -30.96
C MET A 122 -5.81 -12.55 -31.83
N LYS A 123 -5.66 -13.73 -31.21
CA LYS A 123 -5.54 -15.00 -31.96
C LYS A 123 -6.75 -15.27 -32.83
N ARG A 124 -7.96 -15.02 -32.31
CA ARG A 124 -9.21 -15.18 -33.08
C ARG A 124 -9.28 -14.20 -34.25
N VAL A 125 -8.94 -12.94 -34.03
CA VAL A 125 -8.92 -11.92 -35.11
C VAL A 125 -7.98 -12.34 -36.22
N ARG A 126 -6.74 -12.75 -35.90
CA ARG A 126 -5.78 -13.24 -36.90
C ARG A 126 -6.28 -14.46 -37.66
N GLN A 127 -6.98 -15.38 -36.99
CA GLN A 127 -7.57 -16.55 -37.66
C GLN A 127 -8.68 -16.16 -38.65
N ILE A 128 -9.47 -15.13 -38.34
CA ILE A 128 -10.50 -14.62 -39.25
C ILE A 128 -9.84 -13.93 -40.45
N GLU A 129 -8.88 -13.04 -40.20
CA GLU A 129 -8.12 -12.36 -41.26
C GLU A 129 -7.42 -13.35 -42.20
N GLN A 130 -6.80 -14.41 -41.65
CA GLN A 130 -6.17 -15.44 -42.47
C GLN A 130 -7.19 -16.18 -43.36
N LYS A 131 -8.37 -16.52 -42.83
CA LYS A 131 -9.43 -17.15 -43.62
C LYS A 131 -9.91 -16.25 -44.76
N GLU A 132 -10.08 -14.96 -44.49
CA GLU A 132 -10.46 -13.98 -45.52
C GLU A 132 -9.40 -13.89 -46.63
N LEU A 133 -8.10 -13.90 -46.27
CA LEU A 133 -7.00 -13.92 -47.24
C LEU A 133 -6.99 -15.21 -48.09
N ASP A 134 -7.21 -16.35 -47.46
CA ASP A 134 -7.27 -17.65 -48.15
C ASP A 134 -8.44 -17.68 -49.14
N GLU A 135 -9.62 -17.18 -48.75
CA GLU A 135 -10.78 -17.05 -49.64
C GLU A 135 -10.50 -16.15 -50.85
N ILE A 136 -9.87 -14.99 -50.64
CA ILE A 136 -9.45 -14.09 -51.72
C ILE A 136 -8.47 -14.78 -52.67
N ALA A 137 -7.50 -15.53 -52.14
CA ALA A 137 -6.52 -16.27 -52.93
C ALA A 137 -7.19 -17.33 -53.81
N VAL A 138 -8.15 -18.07 -53.26
CA VAL A 138 -8.95 -19.07 -53.99
C VAL A 138 -9.74 -18.40 -55.11
N VAL A 139 -10.50 -17.34 -54.83
CA VAL A 139 -11.28 -16.61 -55.85
C VAL A 139 -10.39 -16.09 -56.98
N ARG A 140 -9.23 -15.52 -56.64
CA ARG A 140 -8.26 -15.03 -57.63
C ARG A 140 -7.71 -16.15 -58.51
N TYR A 141 -7.37 -17.29 -57.91
CA TYR A 141 -6.91 -18.48 -58.61
C TYR A 141 -7.95 -19.00 -59.61
N TYR A 142 -9.21 -19.13 -59.19
CA TYR A 142 -10.30 -19.53 -60.08
C TYR A 142 -10.52 -18.54 -61.22
N ARG A 143 -10.50 -17.22 -60.96
CA ARG A 143 -10.60 -16.19 -62.00
C ARG A 143 -9.51 -16.29 -63.07
N GLN A 144 -8.27 -16.57 -62.65
CA GLN A 144 -7.14 -16.74 -63.58
C GLN A 144 -7.26 -17.99 -64.46
N ARG A 145 -7.99 -19.02 -64.01
CA ARG A 145 -8.24 -20.24 -64.80
C ARG A 145 -9.43 -20.13 -65.75
N VAL A 146 -10.45 -19.37 -65.39
CA VAL A 146 -11.69 -19.26 -66.19
C VAL A 146 -11.59 -18.22 -67.32
N ASN A 147 -10.70 -17.22 -67.18
CA ASN A 147 -10.30 -16.33 -68.28
C ASN A 147 -8.81 -16.56 -68.62
N PRO A 148 -8.45 -17.64 -69.33
CA PRO A 148 -7.17 -17.67 -70.02
C PRO A 148 -7.24 -16.58 -71.11
N ARG A 149 -6.19 -15.77 -71.21
CA ARG A 149 -6.06 -14.80 -72.31
C ARG A 149 -6.13 -15.49 -73.66
#